data_AF-A0A9E2AZ50-F1
#
_entry.id   AF-A0A9E2AZ50-F1
#
_cell.length_a   1.000
_cell.length_b   1.000
_cell.length_c   1.000
_cell.angle_alpha   90.00
_cell.angle_beta   90.00
_cell.angle_gamma   90.00
#
_symmetry.space_group_name_H-M   'P 1'
#
loop_
_entity.id
_entity.type
_entity.pdbx_description
1 polymer ?
#
loop_
_entity_poly.entity_id
_entity_poly.type
_entity_poly.pdbx_seq_one_letter_code
_entity_poly.pdbx_strand_id
1 'polypeptide(L)'
;MKTLRLILGDQLNSQHSWFQNTNNEMTYCMFEMRQETDYVKHHIQKVIGFFAAMRAFAVILESQGHKVIYYKITDDNNTQDLTKNIETLINEKNIESFEYMQPDEYRLDKQLQDLCNKLSIKTNAVDTEHFYTTRDELKSFFEGKKQYLMENFYRHMRKKHDVLVVSDQPEGGKWNYDKSNRKKWKGDEEIPHYKSFRNAVDEILNDLEAAQVKTFGHFTTKTFSYPIDREQALEQLTYFCEQLLIKFGDFQDAMHTEEEYLYHSRISFAMNIKLVSPKEVVDTVIDYYRAHKSEIDISQVEGFVRQILGWREYMRGMYWALMPDYKSENYLENSNTLPEFFWTGNTKMN
;
A
#
# COMPACT_ATOMS: atom_id res chain seq x y z
N MET A 1 -12.86 29.36 -4.85
CA MET A 1 -12.60 28.61 -6.08
C MET A 1 -13.00 27.19 -5.82
N LYS A 2 -14.15 26.77 -6.35
CA LYS A 2 -14.71 25.45 -6.05
C LYS A 2 -13.81 24.38 -6.62
N THR A 3 -13.27 23.52 -5.77
CA THR A 3 -12.24 22.54 -6.14
C THR A 3 -12.73 21.14 -5.84
N LEU A 4 -12.68 20.26 -6.83
CA LEU A 4 -12.94 18.83 -6.68
C LEU A 4 -11.62 18.09 -6.51
N ARG A 5 -11.49 17.29 -5.46
CA ARG A 5 -10.31 16.51 -5.11
C ARG A 5 -10.59 15.02 -5.17
N LEU A 6 -9.97 14.32 -6.11
CA LEU A 6 -10.09 12.86 -6.21
C LEU A 6 -9.21 12.18 -5.16
N ILE A 7 -9.78 11.21 -4.44
CA ILE A 7 -9.07 10.29 -3.55
C ILE A 7 -9.28 8.87 -4.11
N LEU A 8 -8.19 8.19 -4.44
CA LEU A 8 -8.21 6.80 -4.91
C LEU A 8 -8.23 5.80 -3.73
N GLY A 9 -8.61 4.56 -4.01
CA GLY A 9 -8.78 3.52 -2.98
C GLY A 9 -7.51 3.13 -2.23
N ASP A 10 -6.34 3.47 -2.76
CA ASP A 10 -5.04 3.29 -2.12
C ASP A 10 -4.47 4.59 -1.53
N GLN A 11 -5.26 5.66 -1.43
CA GLN A 11 -4.81 6.99 -1.00
C GLN A 11 -5.39 7.43 0.35
N LEU A 12 -5.60 6.48 1.27
CA LEU A 12 -6.32 6.69 2.53
C LEU A 12 -5.41 7.25 3.64
N ASN A 13 -4.58 8.23 3.28
CA ASN A 13 -3.64 8.91 4.18
C ASN A 13 -4.33 10.06 4.92
N SER A 14 -4.82 9.82 6.14
CA SER A 14 -5.46 10.87 6.94
C SER A 14 -4.50 11.98 7.39
N GLN A 15 -3.18 11.80 7.26
CA GLN A 15 -2.17 12.81 7.59
C GLN A 15 -1.77 13.68 6.39
N HIS A 16 -2.28 13.40 5.18
CA HIS A 16 -1.99 14.19 3.99
C HIS A 16 -2.38 15.66 4.18
N SER A 17 -1.58 16.58 3.64
CA SER A 17 -1.74 18.03 3.77
C SER A 17 -3.14 18.54 3.36
N TRP A 18 -3.83 17.84 2.46
CA TRP A 18 -5.22 18.14 2.09
C TRP A 18 -6.19 18.13 3.27
N PHE A 19 -5.98 17.26 4.26
CA PHE A 19 -6.95 17.02 5.33
C PHE A 19 -6.64 17.80 6.61
N GLN A 20 -5.52 18.54 6.66
CA GLN A 20 -5.10 19.30 7.84
C GLN A 20 -6.07 20.43 8.22
N ASN A 21 -6.78 21.00 7.24
CA ASN A 21 -7.75 22.08 7.46
C ASN A 21 -9.00 21.84 6.62
N THR A 22 -10.16 22.16 7.18
CA THR A 22 -11.42 22.15 6.42
C THR A 22 -11.56 23.41 5.58
N ASN A 23 -12.15 23.27 4.39
CA ASN A 23 -12.43 24.39 3.51
C ASN A 23 -13.72 24.14 2.74
N ASN A 24 -14.68 25.06 2.86
CA ASN A 24 -16.00 24.94 2.23
C ASN A 24 -15.96 24.94 0.70
N GLU A 25 -14.88 25.42 0.10
CA GLU A 25 -14.66 25.42 -1.35
C GLU A 25 -14.09 24.09 -1.86
N MET A 26 -13.65 23.19 -0.96
CA MET A 26 -13.07 21.90 -1.30
C MET A 26 -14.13 20.82 -1.18
N THR A 27 -14.26 19.99 -2.21
CA THR A 27 -15.09 18.78 -2.21
C THR A 27 -14.21 17.60 -2.59
N TYR A 28 -14.21 16.56 -1.77
CA TYR A 28 -13.50 15.31 -2.04
C TYR A 28 -14.45 14.33 -2.72
N CYS A 29 -13.93 13.52 -3.64
CA CYS A 29 -14.70 12.43 -4.23
C CYS A 29 -13.96 11.10 -4.21
N MET A 30 -14.73 10.03 -4.01
CA MET A 30 -14.27 8.63 -3.97
C MET A 30 -15.30 7.75 -4.65
N PHE A 31 -14.85 6.78 -5.44
CA PHE A 31 -15.73 5.89 -6.20
C PHE A 31 -15.27 4.44 -6.12
N GLU A 32 -16.16 3.54 -5.71
CA GLU A 32 -16.01 2.10 -5.94
C GLU A 32 -16.45 1.80 -7.38
N MET A 33 -15.59 1.23 -8.24
CA MET A 33 -15.92 1.12 -9.67
C MET A 33 -15.55 -0.22 -10.27
N ARG A 34 -16.39 -0.71 -11.20
CA ARG A 34 -16.10 -1.90 -12.02
C ARG A 34 -14.82 -1.76 -12.85
N GLN A 35 -14.52 -0.56 -13.36
CA GLN A 35 -13.26 -0.27 -14.05
C GLN A 35 -12.02 -0.76 -13.25
N GLU A 36 -12.04 -0.55 -11.94
CA GLU A 36 -10.94 -0.89 -11.03
C GLU A 36 -11.06 -2.30 -10.45
N THR A 37 -12.22 -2.98 -10.57
CA THR A 37 -12.35 -4.39 -10.19
C THR A 37 -12.13 -5.38 -11.34
N ASP A 38 -12.16 -4.89 -12.59
CA ASP A 38 -12.22 -5.75 -13.78
C ASP A 38 -10.94 -5.70 -14.64
N TYR A 39 -10.02 -4.76 -14.40
CA TYR A 39 -8.79 -4.64 -15.19
C TYR A 39 -7.84 -5.84 -15.01
N VAL A 40 -7.93 -6.52 -13.87
CA VAL A 40 -7.40 -7.86 -13.62
C VAL A 40 -8.37 -8.62 -12.71
N LYS A 41 -8.27 -9.94 -12.65
CA LYS A 41 -9.07 -10.75 -11.73
C LYS A 41 -8.51 -10.63 -10.30
N HIS A 42 -9.11 -9.78 -9.46
CA HIS A 42 -8.65 -9.59 -8.08
C HIS A 42 -9.09 -10.71 -7.13
N HIS A 43 -8.33 -10.89 -6.05
CA HIS A 43 -8.75 -11.77 -4.95
C HIS A 43 -9.90 -11.13 -4.18
N ILE A 44 -10.91 -11.90 -3.77
CA ILE A 44 -12.10 -11.42 -3.06
C ILE A 44 -11.76 -10.59 -1.81
N GLN A 45 -10.83 -11.07 -0.98
CA GLN A 45 -10.36 -10.35 0.21
C GLN A 45 -9.70 -9.00 -0.12
N LYS A 46 -9.05 -8.84 -1.28
CA LYS A 46 -8.48 -7.54 -1.69
C LYS A 46 -9.59 -6.54 -1.95
N VAL A 47 -10.61 -6.93 -2.73
CA VAL A 47 -11.73 -6.04 -3.06
C VAL A 47 -12.50 -5.64 -1.79
N ILE A 48 -12.78 -6.61 -0.91
CA ILE A 48 -13.42 -6.35 0.39
C ILE A 48 -12.60 -5.36 1.22
N GLY A 49 -11.29 -5.59 1.35
CA GLY A 49 -10.41 -4.73 2.13
C GLY A 49 -10.37 -3.29 1.62
N PHE A 50 -10.27 -3.11 0.30
CA PHE A 50 -10.28 -1.77 -0.31
C PHE A 50 -11.60 -1.05 -0.06
N PHE A 51 -12.75 -1.70 -0.31
CA PHE A 51 -14.06 -1.05 -0.10
C PHE A 51 -14.33 -0.76 1.37
N ALA A 52 -13.96 -1.68 2.27
CA ALA A 52 -14.10 -1.46 3.71
C ALA A 52 -13.28 -0.25 4.18
N ALA A 53 -12.02 -0.15 3.76
CA ALA A 53 -11.17 0.97 4.12
C ALA A 53 -11.61 2.28 3.48
N MET A 54 -12.03 2.27 2.21
CA MET A 54 -12.55 3.45 1.53
C MET A 54 -13.81 4.01 2.21
N ARG A 55 -14.77 3.14 2.56
CA ARG A 55 -15.99 3.53 3.28
C ARG A 55 -15.66 4.10 4.66
N ALA A 56 -14.76 3.45 5.41
CA ALA A 56 -14.31 3.94 6.71
C ALA A 56 -13.63 5.32 6.60
N PHE A 57 -12.77 5.49 5.60
CA PHE A 57 -12.05 6.74 5.37
C PHE A 57 -12.99 7.90 5.02
N ALA A 58 -13.99 7.66 4.17
CA ALA A 58 -15.00 8.66 3.84
C ALA A 58 -15.76 9.15 5.08
N VAL A 59 -16.22 8.22 5.93
CA VAL A 59 -16.89 8.54 7.20
C VAL A 59 -15.98 9.34 8.13
N ILE A 60 -14.69 8.96 8.23
CA ILE A 60 -13.71 9.70 9.05
C ILE A 60 -13.55 11.13 8.54
N LEU A 61 -13.39 11.34 7.23
CA LEU A 61 -13.26 12.67 6.65
C LEU A 61 -14.52 13.53 6.87
N GLU A 62 -15.70 12.97 6.69
CA GLU A 62 -16.97 13.66 6.97
C GLU A 62 -17.10 14.05 8.45
N SER A 63 -16.70 13.16 9.36
CA SER A 63 -16.70 13.43 10.81
C SER A 63 -15.75 14.57 11.21
N GLN A 64 -14.70 14.80 10.41
CA GLN A 64 -13.75 15.91 10.56
C GLN A 64 -14.24 17.21 9.89
N GLY A 65 -15.42 17.21 9.26
CA GLY A 65 -16.01 18.38 8.62
C GLY A 65 -15.61 18.59 7.15
N HIS A 66 -14.96 17.61 6.51
CA HIS A 66 -14.69 17.65 5.07
C HIS A 66 -15.95 17.29 4.27
N LYS A 67 -16.12 17.92 3.10
CA LYS A 67 -17.22 17.57 2.17
C LYS A 67 -16.79 16.40 1.29
N VAL A 68 -17.42 15.24 1.46
CA VAL A 68 -17.10 14.04 0.69
C VAL A 68 -18.29 13.65 -0.18
N ILE A 69 -18.03 13.30 -1.44
CA ILE A 69 -18.96 12.64 -2.34
C ILE A 69 -18.45 11.22 -2.55
N TYR A 70 -19.17 10.24 -2.02
CA TYR A 70 -18.82 8.84 -2.15
C TYR A 70 -19.83 8.13 -3.05
N TYR A 71 -19.36 7.40 -4.05
CA TYR A 71 -20.20 6.47 -4.82
C TYR A 71 -19.83 5.03 -4.50
N LYS A 72 -20.80 4.27 -3.99
CA LYS A 72 -20.73 2.81 -3.89
C LYS A 72 -20.81 2.19 -5.28
N ILE A 73 -20.33 0.97 -5.39
CA ILE A 73 -20.31 0.25 -6.67
C ILE A 73 -21.71 0.02 -7.25
N THR A 74 -22.73 -0.01 -6.39
CA THR A 74 -24.14 -0.25 -6.71
C THR A 74 -24.97 1.03 -6.88
N ASP A 75 -24.40 2.23 -6.67
CA ASP A 75 -25.16 3.48 -6.77
C ASP A 75 -25.51 3.80 -8.24
N ASP A 76 -26.76 4.18 -8.49
CA ASP A 76 -27.27 4.49 -9.85
C ASP A 76 -26.50 5.63 -10.54
N ASN A 77 -25.99 6.59 -9.75
CA ASN A 77 -25.22 7.73 -10.25
C ASN A 77 -23.76 7.37 -10.57
N ASN A 78 -23.30 6.16 -10.20
CA ASN A 78 -21.96 5.72 -10.46
C ASN A 78 -21.84 5.13 -11.86
N THR A 79 -21.21 5.87 -12.78
CA THR A 79 -21.10 5.47 -14.18
C THR A 79 -20.13 4.31 -14.41
N GLN A 80 -19.48 3.80 -13.37
CA GLN A 80 -18.45 2.77 -13.41
C GLN A 80 -17.22 3.15 -14.28
N ASP A 81 -17.05 4.45 -14.53
CA ASP A 81 -16.03 5.05 -15.38
C ASP A 81 -15.52 6.30 -14.67
N LEU A 82 -14.21 6.31 -14.36
CA LEU A 82 -13.61 7.35 -13.55
C LEU A 82 -13.77 8.74 -14.16
N THR A 83 -13.52 8.85 -15.46
CA THR A 83 -13.55 10.11 -16.19
C THR A 83 -14.97 10.67 -16.22
N LYS A 84 -15.97 9.83 -16.52
CA LYS A 84 -17.37 10.27 -16.57
C LYS A 84 -17.92 10.68 -15.20
N ASN A 85 -17.54 9.98 -14.12
CA ASN A 85 -17.91 10.38 -12.76
C ASN A 85 -17.33 11.77 -12.43
N ILE A 86 -16.06 12.01 -12.75
CA ILE A 86 -15.40 13.31 -12.51
C ILE A 86 -16.04 14.42 -13.35
N GLU A 87 -16.25 14.19 -14.65
CA GLU A 87 -16.88 15.17 -15.54
C GLU A 87 -18.31 15.52 -15.11
N THR A 88 -19.10 14.52 -14.70
CA THR A 88 -20.45 14.72 -14.15
C THR A 88 -20.41 15.62 -12.91
N LEU A 89 -19.53 15.32 -11.95
CA LEU A 89 -19.39 16.15 -10.74
C LEU A 89 -18.91 17.57 -11.03
N ILE A 90 -17.98 17.73 -11.97
CA ILE A 90 -17.50 19.06 -12.39
C ILE A 90 -18.66 19.92 -12.88
N ASN A 91 -19.50 19.36 -13.74
CA ASN A 91 -20.65 20.06 -14.32
C ASN A 91 -21.74 20.35 -13.27
N GLU A 92 -22.16 19.34 -12.51
CA GLU A 92 -23.25 19.47 -11.54
C GLU A 92 -22.93 20.43 -10.38
N LYS A 93 -21.67 20.45 -9.93
CA LYS A 93 -21.24 21.26 -8.79
C LYS A 93 -20.63 22.60 -9.18
N ASN A 94 -20.52 22.89 -10.49
CA ASN A 94 -19.85 24.06 -11.04
C ASN A 94 -18.42 24.19 -10.50
N ILE A 95 -17.64 23.13 -10.64
CA ILE A 95 -16.25 23.06 -10.19
C ILE A 95 -15.37 23.92 -11.10
N GLU A 96 -14.47 24.67 -10.50
CA GLU A 96 -13.54 25.59 -11.18
C GLU A 96 -12.10 25.05 -11.23
N SER A 97 -11.79 24.05 -10.39
CA SER A 97 -10.48 23.38 -10.34
C SER A 97 -10.62 21.90 -9.99
N PHE A 98 -9.86 21.04 -10.65
CA PHE A 98 -9.76 19.61 -10.34
C PHE A 98 -8.35 19.26 -9.85
N GLU A 99 -8.25 18.59 -8.72
CA GLU A 99 -6.98 18.12 -8.19
C GLU A 99 -7.04 16.62 -7.88
N TYR A 100 -5.91 15.94 -8.02
CA TYR A 100 -5.77 14.53 -7.66
C TYR A 100 -4.39 14.28 -7.04
N MET A 101 -4.30 13.31 -6.14
CA MET A 101 -3.03 12.77 -5.70
C MET A 101 -2.50 11.81 -6.77
N GLN A 102 -1.20 11.86 -7.05
CA GLN A 102 -0.59 11.03 -8.09
C GLN A 102 -0.85 9.52 -7.83
N PRO A 103 -1.39 8.76 -8.80
CA PRO A 103 -1.72 7.33 -8.62
C PRO A 103 -0.48 6.44 -8.67
N ASP A 104 -0.54 5.24 -8.07
CA ASP A 104 0.58 4.29 -8.05
C ASP A 104 0.59 3.29 -9.24
N GLU A 105 -0.27 3.47 -10.24
CA GLU A 105 -0.27 2.70 -11.49
C GLU A 105 -0.19 3.61 -12.74
N TYR A 106 0.71 3.28 -13.67
CA TYR A 106 0.92 3.99 -14.94
C TYR A 106 -0.36 4.11 -15.79
N ARG A 107 -1.19 3.05 -15.84
CA ARG A 107 -2.48 3.06 -16.55
C ARG A 107 -3.36 4.22 -16.06
N LEU A 108 -3.49 4.33 -14.74
CA LEU A 108 -4.35 5.31 -14.10
C LEU A 108 -3.74 6.71 -14.15
N ASP A 109 -2.42 6.81 -14.02
CA ASP A 109 -1.66 8.05 -14.22
C ASP A 109 -1.93 8.63 -15.61
N LYS A 110 -1.83 7.78 -16.64
CA LYS A 110 -2.11 8.18 -18.02
C LYS A 110 -3.58 8.57 -18.22
N GLN A 111 -4.52 7.82 -17.65
CA GLN A 111 -5.95 8.14 -17.72
C GLN A 111 -6.26 9.52 -17.11
N LEU A 112 -5.70 9.84 -15.95
CA LEU A 112 -5.92 11.12 -15.27
C LEU A 112 -5.23 12.28 -16.00
N GLN A 113 -4.03 12.08 -16.54
CA GLN A 113 -3.37 13.08 -17.39
C GLN A 113 -4.19 13.38 -18.65
N ASP A 114 -4.70 12.34 -19.32
CA ASP A 114 -5.51 12.49 -20.53
C ASP A 114 -6.86 13.18 -20.24
N LEU A 115 -7.45 12.94 -19.06
CA LEU A 115 -8.59 13.71 -18.58
C LEU A 115 -8.22 15.17 -18.36
N CYS A 116 -7.14 15.45 -17.64
CA CYS A 116 -6.72 16.81 -17.33
C CYS A 116 -6.44 17.65 -18.58
N ASN A 117 -5.92 17.02 -19.65
CA ASN A 117 -5.70 17.69 -20.95
C ASN A 117 -7.00 18.03 -21.69
N LYS A 118 -8.11 17.36 -21.38
CA LYS A 118 -9.43 17.60 -21.99
C LYS A 118 -10.27 18.62 -21.22
N LEU A 119 -10.05 18.75 -19.91
CA LEU A 119 -10.77 19.69 -19.07
C LEU A 119 -10.37 21.13 -19.39
N SER A 120 -11.36 22.03 -19.45
CA SER A 120 -11.15 23.47 -19.65
C SER A 120 -10.87 24.22 -18.34
N ILE A 121 -11.02 23.56 -17.20
CA ILE A 121 -10.80 24.11 -15.86
C ILE A 121 -9.35 23.91 -15.41
N LYS A 122 -8.95 24.59 -14.32
CA LYS A 122 -7.61 24.39 -13.75
C LYS A 122 -7.46 22.94 -13.27
N THR A 123 -6.33 22.31 -13.56
CA THR A 123 -6.01 20.97 -13.07
C THR A 123 -4.66 20.98 -12.33
N ASN A 124 -4.53 20.12 -11.31
CA ASN A 124 -3.26 19.95 -10.59
C ASN A 124 -3.10 18.53 -10.04
N ALA A 125 -1.87 18.00 -10.10
CA ALA A 125 -1.50 16.75 -9.45
C ALA A 125 -0.58 17.05 -8.26
N VAL A 126 -0.76 16.35 -7.14
CA VAL A 126 0.08 16.48 -5.94
C VAL A 126 0.66 15.13 -5.52
N ASP A 127 1.76 15.14 -4.77
CA ASP A 127 2.31 13.91 -4.17
C ASP A 127 1.31 13.30 -3.18
N THR A 128 1.45 12.02 -2.86
CA THR A 128 0.61 11.33 -1.85
C THR A 128 1.14 11.51 -0.41
N GLU A 129 2.29 12.17 -0.26
CA GLU A 129 3.04 12.41 0.96
C GLU A 129 3.32 11.13 1.75
N HIS A 130 3.52 10.03 1.02
CA HIS A 130 3.58 8.69 1.60
C HIS A 130 4.94 8.01 1.42
N PHE A 131 5.66 8.29 0.34
CA PHE A 131 6.94 7.63 0.04
C PHE A 131 8.12 8.41 0.60
N TYR A 132 9.23 7.73 0.85
CA TYR A 132 10.48 8.41 1.25
C TYR A 132 11.10 9.20 0.10
N THR A 133 10.77 8.79 -1.13
CA THR A 133 11.33 9.37 -2.35
C THR A 133 10.27 10.04 -3.20
N THR A 134 10.72 11.04 -3.95
CA THR A 134 9.92 11.51 -5.08
C THR A 134 9.81 10.42 -6.14
N ARG A 135 8.87 10.56 -7.08
CA ARG A 135 8.58 9.58 -8.12
C ARG A 135 9.81 9.25 -9.00
N ASP A 136 10.60 10.26 -9.35
CA ASP A 136 11.73 10.13 -10.28
C ASP A 136 13.10 9.95 -9.59
N GLU A 137 13.14 9.94 -8.26
CA GLU A 137 14.40 9.97 -7.51
C GLU A 137 15.32 8.79 -7.82
N LEU A 138 14.76 7.58 -7.97
CA LEU A 138 15.55 6.39 -8.29
C LEU A 138 16.15 6.48 -9.69
N LYS A 139 15.40 7.02 -10.67
CA LYS A 139 15.88 7.25 -12.03
C LYS A 139 17.07 8.20 -12.01
N SER A 140 16.97 9.31 -11.28
CA SER A 140 18.08 10.26 -11.10
C SER A 140 19.26 9.64 -10.36
N PHE A 141 19.02 8.82 -9.33
CA PHE A 141 20.07 8.16 -8.57
C PHE A 141 20.91 7.18 -9.42
N PHE A 142 20.29 6.52 -10.40
CA PHE A 142 20.96 5.58 -11.31
C PHE A 142 21.33 6.18 -12.67
N GLU A 143 21.16 7.48 -12.88
CA GLU A 143 21.55 8.14 -14.12
C GLU A 143 23.05 7.91 -14.42
N GLY A 144 23.34 7.46 -15.65
CA GLY A 144 24.70 7.10 -16.08
C GLY A 144 25.28 5.81 -15.48
N LYS A 145 24.57 5.13 -14.56
CA LYS A 145 25.02 3.85 -13.98
C LYS A 145 24.59 2.68 -14.86
N LYS A 146 25.48 1.69 -14.99
CA LYS A 146 25.23 0.48 -15.80
C LYS A 146 24.27 -0.51 -15.14
N GLN A 147 24.10 -0.44 -13.81
CA GLN A 147 23.35 -1.43 -13.04
C GLN A 147 22.55 -0.76 -11.93
N TYR A 148 21.32 -1.24 -11.76
CA TYR A 148 20.43 -0.90 -10.66
C TYR A 148 20.64 -1.92 -9.54
N LEU A 149 21.34 -1.52 -8.49
CA LEU A 149 21.64 -2.38 -7.34
C LEU A 149 20.92 -1.85 -6.10
N MET A 150 19.95 -2.62 -5.57
CA MET A 150 19.16 -2.25 -4.40
C MET A 150 20.05 -1.87 -3.22
N GLU A 151 21.14 -2.61 -2.96
CA GLU A 151 22.04 -2.33 -1.84
C GLU A 151 22.63 -0.91 -1.88
N ASN A 152 23.01 -0.40 -3.07
CA ASN A 152 23.54 0.95 -3.21
C ASN A 152 22.49 2.00 -2.91
N PHE A 153 21.26 1.76 -3.39
CA PHE A 153 20.12 2.63 -3.14
C PHE A 153 19.74 2.63 -1.65
N TYR A 154 19.64 1.47 -1.02
CA TYR A 154 19.32 1.35 0.40
C TYR A 154 20.35 2.04 1.31
N ARG A 155 21.65 1.92 1.04
CA ARG A 155 22.69 2.66 1.78
C ARG A 155 22.53 4.17 1.61
N HIS A 156 22.19 4.64 0.40
CA HIS A 156 21.89 6.05 0.16
C HIS A 156 20.66 6.51 0.95
N MET A 157 19.58 5.74 0.92
CA MET A 157 18.34 6.03 1.66
C MET A 157 18.57 6.10 3.17
N ARG A 158 19.32 5.15 3.74
CA ARG A 158 19.68 5.17 5.17
C ARG A 158 20.44 6.44 5.56
N LYS A 159 21.41 6.87 4.76
CA LYS A 159 22.16 8.10 5.01
C LYS A 159 21.29 9.35 4.85
N LYS A 160 20.51 9.42 3.77
CA LYS A 160 19.64 10.56 3.45
C LYS A 160 18.61 10.82 4.55
N HIS A 161 18.07 9.75 5.16
CA HIS A 161 17.01 9.83 6.15
C HIS A 161 17.48 9.57 7.59
N ASP A 162 18.79 9.46 7.82
CA ASP A 162 19.40 9.16 9.14
C ASP A 162 18.81 7.91 9.82
N VAL A 163 18.59 6.85 9.04
CA VAL A 163 17.97 5.60 9.49
C VAL A 163 19.04 4.58 9.89
N LEU A 164 19.12 4.29 11.20
CA LEU A 164 20.13 3.43 11.83
C LEU A 164 21.57 3.91 11.49
N VAL A 165 21.83 5.21 11.44
CA VAL A 165 23.15 5.78 11.16
C VAL A 165 23.69 6.47 12.41
N VAL A 166 24.99 6.32 12.67
CA VAL A 166 25.70 6.98 13.76
C VAL A 166 27.02 7.52 13.21
N SER A 167 27.21 8.84 13.22
CA SER A 167 28.42 9.50 12.70
C SER A 167 28.76 9.05 11.26
N ASP A 168 27.78 9.07 10.36
CA ASP A 168 27.89 8.61 8.95
C ASP A 168 28.21 7.13 8.72
N GLN A 169 28.30 6.33 9.79
CA GLN A 169 28.50 4.89 9.76
C GLN A 169 27.21 4.14 10.12
N PRO A 170 27.02 2.90 9.65
CA PRO A 170 25.84 2.14 10.04
C PRO A 170 25.90 1.79 11.54
N GLU A 171 24.80 2.00 12.26
CA GLU A 171 24.62 1.49 13.62
C GLU A 171 24.89 -0.03 13.63
N GLY A 172 25.62 -0.51 14.64
CA GLY A 172 26.06 -1.91 14.75
C GLY A 172 27.21 -2.30 13.80
N GLY A 173 27.72 -1.39 12.98
CA GLY A 173 28.94 -1.57 12.18
C GLY A 173 28.75 -2.26 10.82
N LYS A 174 27.52 -2.63 10.43
CA LYS A 174 27.23 -3.23 9.12
C LYS A 174 26.00 -2.61 8.47
N TRP A 175 26.06 -2.42 7.15
CA TRP A 175 24.91 -1.93 6.38
C TRP A 175 23.80 -2.96 6.21
N ASN A 176 24.12 -4.25 6.32
CA ASN A 176 23.21 -5.34 6.03
C ASN A 176 23.54 -6.58 6.91
N TYR A 177 22.53 -7.15 7.57
CA TYR A 177 22.62 -8.35 8.41
C TYR A 177 21.95 -9.59 7.80
N ASP A 178 21.64 -9.60 6.50
CA ASP A 178 20.91 -10.68 5.80
C ASP A 178 21.43 -12.10 6.06
N LYS A 179 22.75 -12.26 6.22
CA LYS A 179 23.36 -13.57 6.50
C LYS A 179 22.95 -14.15 7.86
N SER A 180 22.53 -13.31 8.80
CA SER A 180 22.06 -13.72 10.12
C SER A 180 20.58 -14.15 10.12
N ASN A 181 19.83 -13.83 9.06
CA ASN A 181 18.37 -13.91 9.01
C ASN A 181 17.82 -15.20 8.36
N ARG A 182 18.54 -16.32 8.52
CA ARG A 182 18.27 -17.58 7.79
C ARG A 182 18.12 -18.79 8.70
N LYS A 183 17.69 -18.59 9.95
CA LYS A 183 17.46 -19.71 10.86
C LYS A 183 16.21 -20.46 10.41
N LYS A 184 16.22 -21.78 10.58
CA LYS A 184 15.03 -22.61 10.39
C LYS A 184 14.24 -22.62 11.70
N TRP A 185 12.93 -22.40 11.61
CA TRP A 185 12.03 -22.67 12.72
C TRP A 185 11.75 -24.18 12.79
N LYS A 186 11.81 -24.77 13.99
CA LYS A 186 11.74 -26.24 14.18
C LYS A 186 10.47 -26.71 14.90
N GLY A 187 9.50 -25.82 15.14
CA GLY A 187 8.31 -26.15 15.92
C GLY A 187 8.54 -26.23 17.43
N ASP A 188 9.69 -25.75 17.91
CA ASP A 188 10.13 -25.82 19.30
C ASP A 188 9.63 -24.66 20.17
N GLU A 189 9.09 -23.60 19.55
CA GLU A 189 8.61 -22.40 20.22
C GLU A 189 7.25 -21.99 19.67
N GLU A 190 6.29 -21.73 20.55
CA GLU A 190 4.97 -21.22 20.15
C GLU A 190 5.11 -19.84 19.50
N ILE A 191 4.48 -19.66 18.35
CA ILE A 191 4.44 -18.38 17.63
C ILE A 191 3.23 -17.60 18.12
N PRO A 192 3.38 -16.33 18.55
CA PRO A 192 2.25 -15.51 18.92
C PRO A 192 1.22 -15.45 17.78
N HIS A 193 -0.04 -15.69 18.10
CA HIS A 193 -1.12 -15.60 17.11
C HIS A 193 -1.13 -14.24 16.42
N TYR A 194 -1.54 -14.18 15.15
CA TYR A 194 -1.64 -12.90 14.48
C TYR A 194 -2.74 -12.01 15.09
N LYS A 195 -2.52 -10.69 15.11
CA LYS A 195 -3.57 -9.72 15.42
C LYS A 195 -4.66 -9.78 14.34
N SER A 196 -5.90 -10.03 14.74
CA SER A 196 -7.07 -10.08 13.86
C SER A 196 -8.09 -9.02 14.26
N PHE A 197 -8.60 -8.30 13.27
CA PHE A 197 -9.76 -7.42 13.43
C PHE A 197 -11.07 -8.16 13.12
N ARG A 198 -12.20 -7.58 13.52
CA ARG A 198 -13.54 -8.14 13.29
C ARG A 198 -14.41 -7.12 12.55
N ASN A 199 -13.91 -6.61 11.43
CA ASN A 199 -14.58 -5.59 10.64
C ASN A 199 -15.77 -6.21 9.90
N ALA A 200 -17.00 -5.77 10.18
CA ALA A 200 -18.19 -6.28 9.51
C ALA A 200 -18.20 -5.89 8.03
N VAL A 201 -18.46 -6.85 7.13
CA VAL A 201 -18.41 -6.63 5.67
C VAL A 201 -19.61 -7.20 4.92
N ASP A 202 -20.69 -7.55 5.62
CA ASP A 202 -21.91 -8.11 5.01
C ASP A 202 -22.48 -7.19 3.91
N GLU A 203 -22.51 -5.87 4.14
CA GLU A 203 -22.99 -4.90 3.14
C GLU A 203 -22.12 -4.88 1.87
N ILE A 204 -20.80 -4.93 2.03
CA ILE A 204 -19.85 -4.97 0.91
C ILE A 204 -20.03 -6.26 0.12
N LEU A 205 -20.21 -7.40 0.78
CA LEU A 205 -20.46 -8.68 0.10
C LEU A 205 -21.74 -8.61 -0.75
N ASN A 206 -22.82 -8.04 -0.21
CA ASN A 206 -24.07 -7.85 -0.96
C ASN A 206 -23.87 -6.92 -2.17
N ASP A 207 -23.12 -5.82 -1.99
CA ASP A 207 -22.83 -4.88 -3.08
C ASP A 207 -21.99 -5.54 -4.19
N LEU A 208 -21.00 -6.37 -3.82
CA LEU A 208 -20.18 -7.11 -4.79
C LEU A 208 -21.00 -8.14 -5.58
N GLU A 209 -21.92 -8.83 -4.92
CA GLU A 209 -22.83 -9.77 -5.57
C GLU A 209 -23.80 -9.05 -6.52
N ALA A 210 -24.44 -7.97 -6.04
CA ALA A 210 -25.37 -7.16 -6.82
C ALA A 210 -24.69 -6.53 -8.05
N ALA A 211 -23.48 -6.01 -7.88
CA ALA A 211 -22.66 -5.48 -8.96
C ALA A 211 -21.98 -6.57 -9.80
N GLN A 212 -22.17 -7.86 -9.51
CA GLN A 212 -21.62 -9.01 -10.24
C GLN A 212 -20.08 -8.99 -10.41
N VAL A 213 -19.36 -8.49 -9.41
CA VAL A 213 -17.89 -8.38 -9.44
C VAL A 213 -17.26 -9.78 -9.53
N LYS A 214 -16.31 -9.95 -10.46
CA LYS A 214 -15.63 -11.24 -10.67
C LYS A 214 -14.30 -11.28 -9.93
N THR A 215 -14.19 -12.22 -9.00
CA THR A 215 -12.98 -12.39 -8.17
C THR A 215 -12.48 -13.84 -8.22
N PHE A 216 -11.27 -14.07 -7.71
CA PHE A 216 -10.78 -15.40 -7.35
C PHE A 216 -10.60 -15.51 -5.83
N GLY A 217 -10.35 -16.72 -5.36
CA GLY A 217 -10.23 -17.03 -3.93
C GLY A 217 -11.57 -17.19 -3.25
N HIS A 218 -11.53 -17.42 -1.93
CA HIS A 218 -12.70 -17.70 -1.12
C HIS A 218 -12.76 -16.75 0.09
N PHE A 219 -13.98 -16.36 0.46
CA PHE A 219 -14.27 -15.62 1.68
C PHE A 219 -15.61 -16.12 2.23
N THR A 220 -15.58 -16.73 3.42
CA THR A 220 -16.73 -17.44 3.99
C THR A 220 -17.15 -16.87 5.35
N THR A 221 -16.43 -15.86 5.85
CA THR A 221 -16.72 -15.20 7.12
C THR A 221 -17.60 -13.96 6.89
N LYS A 222 -18.15 -13.41 7.97
CA LYS A 222 -18.84 -12.09 7.96
C LYS A 222 -17.95 -10.93 8.33
N THR A 223 -16.73 -11.23 8.80
CA THR A 223 -15.78 -10.24 9.28
C THR A 223 -14.45 -10.33 8.56
N PHE A 224 -13.89 -9.18 8.24
CA PHE A 224 -12.60 -9.00 7.61
C PHE A 224 -11.52 -8.74 8.66
N SER A 225 -10.38 -9.42 8.52
CA SER A 225 -9.37 -9.54 9.58
C SER A 225 -8.21 -8.55 9.49
N TYR A 226 -8.06 -7.84 8.37
CA TYR A 226 -7.02 -6.80 8.19
C TYR A 226 -7.53 -5.43 8.64
N PRO A 227 -6.61 -4.51 8.99
CA PRO A 227 -6.99 -3.15 9.39
C PRO A 227 -7.67 -2.39 8.24
N ILE A 228 -8.74 -1.66 8.55
CA ILE A 228 -9.47 -0.84 7.58
C ILE A 228 -9.35 0.66 7.83
N ASP A 229 -8.76 1.04 8.96
CA ASP A 229 -8.51 2.43 9.33
C ASP A 229 -7.12 2.58 9.95
N ARG A 230 -6.75 3.84 10.21
CA ARG A 230 -5.45 4.19 10.78
C ARG A 230 -5.26 3.66 12.20
N GLU A 231 -6.29 3.67 13.03
CA GLU A 231 -6.19 3.20 14.42
C GLU A 231 -5.83 1.71 14.45
N GLN A 232 -6.53 0.89 13.66
CA GLN A 232 -6.25 -0.53 13.51
C GLN A 232 -4.86 -0.79 12.90
N ALA A 233 -4.41 0.04 11.95
CA ALA A 233 -3.07 -0.07 11.39
C ALA A 233 -1.98 0.15 12.45
N LEU A 234 -2.16 1.13 13.35
CA LEU A 234 -1.24 1.40 14.45
C LEU A 234 -1.30 0.32 15.54
N GLU A 235 -2.48 -0.24 15.82
CA GLU A 235 -2.60 -1.40 16.70
C GLU A 235 -1.82 -2.61 16.16
N GLN A 236 -1.93 -2.88 14.86
CA GLN A 236 -1.20 -3.98 14.21
C GLN A 236 0.32 -3.75 14.24
N LEU A 237 0.77 -2.52 14.03
CA LEU A 237 2.18 -2.15 14.11
C LEU A 237 2.74 -2.30 15.54
N THR A 238 1.97 -1.85 16.54
CA THR A 238 2.33 -1.99 17.96
C THR A 238 2.44 -3.47 18.32
N TYR A 239 1.45 -4.27 17.93
CA TYR A 239 1.47 -5.73 18.15
C TYR A 239 2.70 -6.39 17.52
N PHE A 240 3.05 -6.02 16.29
CA PHE A 240 4.26 -6.52 15.64
C PHE A 240 5.52 -6.20 16.45
N CYS A 241 5.68 -4.95 16.91
CA CYS A 241 6.82 -4.54 17.70
C CYS A 241 6.93 -5.35 19.00
N GLU A 242 5.82 -5.50 19.72
CA GLU A 242 5.79 -6.13 21.04
C GLU A 242 5.93 -7.65 21.01
N GLN A 243 5.35 -8.31 19.99
CA GLN A 243 5.21 -9.77 20.01
C GLN A 243 6.10 -10.48 18.97
N LEU A 244 6.41 -9.82 17.85
CA LEU A 244 6.96 -10.51 16.68
C LEU A 244 8.36 -10.01 16.28
N LEU A 245 8.67 -8.73 16.51
CA LEU A 245 9.91 -8.10 16.05
C LEU A 245 11.17 -8.80 16.58
N ILE A 246 11.14 -9.32 17.81
CA ILE A 246 12.27 -9.99 18.46
C ILE A 246 12.83 -11.17 17.65
N LYS A 247 12.02 -11.79 16.80
CA LYS A 247 12.36 -12.98 16.01
C LYS A 247 12.09 -12.80 14.51
N PHE A 248 11.79 -11.57 14.05
CA PHE A 248 11.47 -11.28 12.65
C PHE A 248 12.60 -11.71 11.70
N GLY A 249 13.82 -11.24 11.94
CA GLY A 249 14.98 -11.54 11.12
C GLY A 249 15.37 -13.00 11.21
N ASP A 250 15.33 -13.59 12.40
CA ASP A 250 15.70 -15.00 12.62
C ASP A 250 14.96 -15.96 11.68
N PHE A 251 13.65 -15.77 11.52
CA PHE A 251 12.77 -16.66 10.76
C PHE A 251 12.23 -16.03 9.47
N GLN A 252 12.91 -15.00 8.95
CA GLN A 252 12.48 -14.24 7.78
C GLN A 252 12.26 -15.10 6.53
N ASP A 253 13.10 -16.12 6.35
CA ASP A 253 13.08 -17.06 5.21
C ASP A 253 12.41 -18.41 5.53
N ALA A 254 11.88 -18.58 6.75
CA ALA A 254 11.27 -19.83 7.15
C ALA A 254 9.87 -20.00 6.52
N MET A 255 9.51 -21.24 6.22
CA MET A 255 8.15 -21.65 5.81
C MET A 255 7.78 -22.89 6.59
N HIS A 256 6.52 -22.99 7.01
CA HIS A 256 6.00 -24.14 7.74
C HIS A 256 4.56 -24.43 7.33
N THR A 257 4.18 -25.71 7.28
CA THR A 257 2.85 -26.14 6.81
C THR A 257 1.71 -25.78 7.78
N GLU A 258 2.04 -25.56 9.04
CA GLU A 258 1.06 -25.26 10.10
C GLU A 258 1.08 -23.79 10.53
N GLU A 259 2.04 -23.00 10.05
CA GLU A 259 2.20 -21.59 10.46
C GLU A 259 2.20 -20.68 9.23
N GLU A 260 1.05 -20.04 8.98
CA GLU A 260 0.84 -19.20 7.79
C GLU A 260 1.68 -17.91 7.79
N TYR A 261 1.95 -17.33 8.97
CA TYR A 261 2.49 -15.97 9.08
C TYR A 261 3.81 -15.85 9.84
N LEU A 262 4.20 -16.87 10.61
CA LEU A 262 5.38 -16.83 11.49
C LEU A 262 5.49 -15.46 12.21
N TYR A 263 6.65 -14.81 12.11
CA TYR A 263 6.96 -13.54 12.76
C TYR A 263 6.77 -12.31 11.84
N HIS A 264 5.98 -12.44 10.77
CA HIS A 264 5.75 -11.32 9.82
C HIS A 264 4.73 -10.30 10.35
N SER A 265 4.97 -9.02 10.08
CA SER A 265 4.15 -7.91 10.59
C SER A 265 2.73 -7.82 10.04
N ARG A 266 2.46 -8.45 8.89
CA ARG A 266 1.19 -8.34 8.14
C ARG A 266 0.72 -6.90 7.86
N ILE A 267 1.63 -5.92 7.90
CA ILE A 267 1.34 -4.48 7.76
C ILE A 267 1.24 -4.00 6.30
N SER A 268 1.62 -4.86 5.33
CA SER A 268 1.74 -4.48 3.93
C SER A 268 0.43 -3.95 3.33
N PHE A 269 -0.71 -4.54 3.69
CA PHE A 269 -2.02 -4.05 3.26
C PHE A 269 -2.22 -2.60 3.72
N ALA A 270 -2.17 -2.35 5.03
CA ALA A 270 -2.39 -1.03 5.62
C ALA A 270 -1.45 0.05 5.06
N MET A 271 -0.17 -0.30 4.88
CA MET A 271 0.82 0.60 4.33
C MET A 271 0.55 0.91 2.85
N ASN A 272 0.16 -0.08 2.04
CA ASN A 272 -0.06 0.13 0.61
C ASN A 272 -1.37 0.85 0.27
N ILE A 273 -2.37 0.81 1.15
CA ILE A 273 -3.55 1.70 1.07
C ILE A 273 -3.38 3.02 1.85
N LYS A 274 -2.16 3.26 2.36
CA LYS A 274 -1.71 4.49 3.00
C LYS A 274 -2.39 4.85 4.34
N LEU A 275 -2.93 3.87 5.06
CA LEU A 275 -3.44 4.05 6.43
C LEU A 275 -2.31 4.42 7.42
N VAL A 276 -1.10 3.90 7.18
CA VAL A 276 0.12 4.18 7.95
C VAL A 276 1.28 4.40 6.98
N SER A 277 2.14 5.39 7.23
CA SER A 277 3.26 5.68 6.33
C SER A 277 4.44 4.72 6.56
N PRO A 278 5.28 4.45 5.54
CA PRO A 278 6.50 3.67 5.68
C PRO A 278 7.48 4.33 6.66
N LYS A 279 7.47 5.67 6.71
CA LYS A 279 8.26 6.44 7.65
C LYS A 279 7.84 6.18 9.08
N GLU A 280 6.56 6.30 9.37
CA GLU A 280 6.01 6.02 10.69
C GLU A 280 6.26 4.57 11.13
N VAL A 281 6.12 3.60 10.21
CA VAL A 281 6.42 2.19 10.49
C VAL A 281 7.90 1.98 10.86
N VAL A 282 8.82 2.54 10.09
CA VAL A 282 10.26 2.43 10.33
C VAL A 282 10.66 3.13 11.64
N ASP A 283 10.18 4.35 11.85
CA ASP A 283 10.48 5.14 13.05
C ASP A 283 9.99 4.41 14.31
N THR A 284 8.74 3.90 14.30
CA THR A 284 8.15 3.15 15.42
C THR A 284 8.97 1.90 15.77
N VAL A 285 9.37 1.13 14.75
CA VAL A 285 10.17 -0.09 14.97
C VAL A 285 11.56 0.23 15.52
N ILE A 286 12.19 1.31 15.05
CA ILE A 286 13.51 1.75 15.53
C ILE A 286 13.42 2.27 16.97
N ASP A 287 12.39 3.04 17.29
CA ASP A 287 12.21 3.57 18.64
C ASP A 287 11.89 2.45 19.63
N TYR A 288 11.06 1.48 19.23
CA TYR A 288 10.82 0.28 20.03
C TYR A 288 12.11 -0.51 20.26
N TYR A 289 12.90 -0.75 19.22
CA TYR A 289 14.22 -1.39 19.34
C TYR A 289 15.15 -0.62 20.30
N ARG A 290 15.21 0.70 20.20
CA ARG A 290 16.08 1.53 21.05
C ARG A 290 15.70 1.43 22.53
N ALA A 291 14.41 1.30 22.83
CA ALA A 291 13.92 1.07 24.19
C ALA A 291 14.21 -0.37 24.70
N HIS A 292 14.37 -1.35 23.81
CA HIS A 292 14.52 -2.77 24.14
C HIS A 292 15.84 -3.38 23.62
N LYS A 293 16.92 -2.58 23.58
CA LYS A 293 18.23 -3.00 23.02
C LYS A 293 18.86 -4.23 23.68
N SER A 294 18.46 -4.54 24.93
CA SER A 294 18.92 -5.74 25.63
C SER A 294 18.29 -7.04 25.12
N GLU A 295 17.16 -6.94 24.42
CA GLU A 295 16.33 -8.09 24.03
C GLU A 295 16.29 -8.29 22.52
N ILE A 296 16.30 -7.20 21.75
CA ILE A 296 16.18 -7.24 20.29
C ILE A 296 17.54 -6.99 19.66
N ASP A 297 18.03 -7.96 18.88
CA ASP A 297 19.24 -7.78 18.10
C ASP A 297 18.98 -6.83 16.91
N ILE A 298 19.98 -6.00 16.59
CA ILE A 298 19.90 -5.07 15.47
C ILE A 298 19.62 -5.76 14.13
N SER A 299 19.99 -7.04 13.96
CA SER A 299 19.73 -7.80 12.73
C SER A 299 18.24 -7.95 12.44
N GLN A 300 17.41 -8.05 13.48
CA GLN A 300 15.96 -8.17 13.35
C GLN A 300 15.38 -6.87 12.78
N VAL A 301 15.85 -5.74 13.31
CA VAL A 301 15.38 -4.39 12.99
C VAL A 301 15.90 -3.94 11.64
N GLU A 302 17.20 -4.11 11.36
CA GLU A 302 17.79 -3.78 10.07
C GLU A 302 17.16 -4.61 8.95
N GLY A 303 16.93 -5.92 9.19
CA GLY A 303 16.25 -6.80 8.23
C GLY A 303 14.86 -6.29 7.86
N PHE A 304 14.08 -5.85 8.85
CA PHE A 304 12.74 -5.29 8.66
C PHE A 304 12.78 -3.95 7.91
N VAL A 305 13.60 -3.01 8.39
CA VAL A 305 13.79 -1.68 7.78
C VAL A 305 14.24 -1.80 6.32
N ARG A 306 15.11 -2.77 6.00
CA ARG A 306 15.57 -3.03 4.63
C ARG A 306 14.45 -3.46 3.69
N GLN A 307 13.41 -4.15 4.17
CA GLN A 307 12.26 -4.49 3.32
C GLN A 307 11.45 -3.25 2.93
N ILE A 308 11.38 -2.27 3.84
CA ILE A 308 10.56 -1.06 3.67
C ILE A 308 11.37 0.06 3.01
N LEU A 309 12.40 0.58 3.68
CA LEU A 309 13.23 1.68 3.18
C LEU A 309 14.09 1.25 1.97
N GLY A 310 14.42 -0.03 1.87
CA GLY A 310 15.18 -0.61 0.76
C GLY A 310 14.27 -1.10 -0.36
N TRP A 311 13.76 -2.32 -0.22
CA TRP A 311 13.05 -3.02 -1.30
C TRP A 311 11.78 -2.31 -1.77
N ARG A 312 10.90 -1.86 -0.87
CA ARG A 312 9.64 -1.21 -1.27
C ARG A 312 9.88 0.09 -2.04
N GLU A 313 10.72 0.98 -1.51
CA GLU A 313 11.07 2.24 -2.19
C GLU A 313 11.81 1.98 -3.51
N TYR A 314 12.72 0.99 -3.53
CA TYR A 314 13.43 0.58 -4.74
C TYR A 314 12.48 0.06 -5.82
N MET A 315 11.54 -0.81 -5.47
CA MET A 315 10.60 -1.39 -6.44
C MET A 315 9.65 -0.33 -7.02
N ARG A 316 9.19 0.64 -6.20
CA ARG A 316 8.43 1.79 -6.71
C ARG A 316 9.25 2.62 -7.69
N GLY A 317 10.49 2.95 -7.33
CA GLY A 317 11.35 3.74 -8.20
C GLY A 317 11.67 3.03 -9.52
N MET A 318 11.91 1.71 -9.47
CA MET A 318 12.11 0.87 -10.67
C MET A 318 10.86 0.87 -11.56
N TYR A 319 9.67 0.73 -10.97
CA TYR A 319 8.41 0.79 -11.70
C TYR A 319 8.29 2.10 -12.50
N TRP A 320 8.48 3.25 -11.87
CA TRP A 320 8.37 4.55 -12.55
C TRP A 320 9.52 4.84 -13.50
N ALA A 321 10.73 4.34 -13.23
CA ALA A 321 11.87 4.53 -14.11
C ALA A 321 11.76 3.76 -15.44
N LEU A 322 11.06 2.62 -15.45
CA LEU A 322 11.03 1.69 -16.58
C LEU A 322 9.67 1.55 -17.27
N MET A 323 8.57 1.96 -16.63
CA MET A 323 7.27 1.97 -17.30
C MET A 323 7.24 3.03 -18.41
N PRO A 324 6.51 2.77 -19.52
CA PRO A 324 5.63 1.63 -19.74
C PRO A 324 6.31 0.35 -20.24
N ASP A 325 7.55 0.44 -20.76
CA ASP A 325 8.23 -0.64 -21.47
C ASP A 325 8.45 -1.89 -20.60
N TYR A 326 8.62 -1.68 -19.29
CA TYR A 326 8.77 -2.76 -18.30
C TYR A 326 7.65 -3.82 -18.34
N LYS A 327 6.43 -3.44 -18.73
CA LYS A 327 5.30 -4.37 -18.84
C LYS A 327 5.51 -5.46 -19.90
N SER A 328 6.28 -5.16 -20.94
CA SER A 328 6.53 -6.05 -22.09
C SER A 328 7.87 -6.78 -22.04
N GLU A 329 8.65 -6.59 -20.98
CA GLU A 329 9.96 -7.24 -20.84
C GLU A 329 9.85 -8.77 -20.82
N ASN A 330 10.59 -9.42 -21.70
CA ASN A 330 10.65 -10.88 -21.80
C ASN A 330 12.02 -11.36 -22.24
N TYR A 331 13.05 -11.02 -21.45
CA TYR A 331 14.45 -11.36 -21.73
C TYR A 331 14.71 -12.86 -21.98
N LEU A 332 13.92 -13.74 -21.36
CA LEU A 332 14.03 -15.20 -21.50
C LEU A 332 13.11 -15.78 -22.59
N GLU A 333 12.37 -14.93 -23.32
CA GLU A 333 11.46 -15.32 -24.41
C GLU A 333 10.41 -16.39 -24.02
N ASN A 334 9.90 -16.33 -22.79
CA ASN A 334 8.91 -17.27 -22.28
C ASN A 334 7.52 -17.03 -22.92
N SER A 335 6.81 -18.10 -23.26
CA SER A 335 5.46 -18.04 -23.86
C SER A 335 4.43 -18.99 -23.25
N ASN A 336 4.80 -19.76 -22.22
CA ASN A 336 3.90 -20.71 -21.57
C ASN A 336 2.75 -19.97 -20.86
N THR A 337 1.54 -20.52 -20.94
CA THR A 337 0.41 -20.04 -20.15
C THR A 337 0.60 -20.37 -18.67
N LEU A 338 -0.02 -19.57 -17.80
CA LEU A 338 -0.01 -19.85 -16.37
C LEU A 338 -0.78 -21.16 -16.09
N PRO A 339 -0.19 -22.16 -15.41
CA PRO A 339 -0.86 -23.41 -15.11
C PRO A 339 -2.09 -23.23 -14.21
N GLU A 340 -3.13 -24.06 -14.41
CA GLU A 340 -4.41 -23.94 -13.71
C GLU A 340 -4.32 -24.10 -12.17
N PHE A 341 -3.32 -24.85 -11.68
CA PHE A 341 -3.15 -25.05 -10.24
C PHE A 341 -2.80 -23.75 -9.49
N PHE A 342 -2.34 -22.69 -10.17
CA PHE A 342 -2.16 -21.37 -9.56
C PHE A 342 -3.50 -20.74 -9.12
N TRP A 343 -4.60 -21.09 -9.79
CA TRP A 343 -5.93 -20.56 -9.47
C TRP A 343 -6.72 -21.45 -8.50
N THR A 344 -6.47 -22.76 -8.53
CA THR A 344 -7.26 -23.75 -7.81
C THR A 344 -6.57 -24.33 -6.59
N GLY A 345 -5.24 -24.23 -6.50
CA GLY A 345 -4.44 -24.94 -5.49
C GLY A 345 -4.35 -26.46 -5.71
N ASN A 346 -5.00 -27.00 -6.74
CA ASN A 346 -5.06 -28.44 -6.98
C ASN A 346 -3.75 -28.96 -7.62
N THR A 347 -2.77 -29.28 -6.79
CA THR A 347 -1.48 -29.82 -7.20
C THR A 347 -0.98 -30.91 -6.25
N LYS A 348 -0.02 -31.73 -6.70
CA LYS A 348 0.69 -32.71 -5.86
C LYS A 348 2.01 -32.19 -5.29
N MET A 349 2.39 -30.95 -5.65
CA MET A 349 3.56 -30.28 -5.08
C MET A 349 3.18 -29.74 -3.70
N ASN A 350 3.73 -30.34 -2.64
CA ASN A 350 3.54 -29.92 -1.25
C ASN A 350 4.72 -29.08 -0.75
#